data_AF-A0A3B8Q073-F1
#
_entry.id   AF-A0A3B8Q073-F1
#
_cell.length_a   1.000
_cell.length_b   1.000
_cell.length_c   1.000
_cell.angle_alpha   90.00
_cell.angle_beta   90.00
_cell.angle_gamma   90.00
#
_symmetry.space_group_name_H-M   'P 1'
#
loop_
_entity.id
_entity.type
_entity.pdbx_description
1 polymer ?
#
loop_
_entity_poly.entity_id
_entity_poly.type
_entity_poly.pdbx_seq_one_letter_code
_entity_poly.pdbx_strand_id
1 'polypeptide(L)'
;MSASRKSRWPTFIIIAAIAGSGGWAYYRWKHGPNSASAGAPELRTNRVSIGNITNLVTANGALNPVRIVTVGSQISGIITEMNVDFNSKVKAGDILAKVDSSTYERDLASADADLANAKAALALAEFNFKRGQELFAAKLISESEYQQNDVALQQAKAVVKTREASVERAKVNLDRTVITAPISGIVISRKVDAGQTVAASFNTPEMFTIAHDLAQMQIETMVSEADVGGIEEGQKVNFTVDAFPNRLFTGRVRQVRYAAVTNQNVVTYSTIVEVENKDMKLRPGMTANTSIITSQRTNVIRIPNAALRFRPPEGLVVGSTNDAVAKAAGTNAPSGPRPMGDLPVPPWVAEGRRPTEDERAKFEATLTPEQKEQYRQMRERMRAMMASGGGPGGGGPGGPGGMMGSSGRAPVNEGPAIRTVYLIDPDQSSPGKPVLKAVSVKTGISDGTNTEISEGLKEGDVIVSGTVTASTAAGPTANPFGGPFGGPPRR
;
A
#
# COMPACT_ATOMS: atom_id res chain seq x y z
N MET A 1 -1.01 -63.05 93.34
CA MET A 1 -2.29 -62.53 92.81
C MET A 1 -1.99 -61.31 91.95
N SER A 2 -2.59 -61.32 90.76
CA SER A 2 -2.45 -60.37 89.65
C SER A 2 -3.16 -59.03 89.91
N ALA A 3 -2.62 -57.92 89.37
CA ALA A 3 -3.35 -56.85 88.68
C ALA A 3 -2.35 -55.74 88.28
N SER A 4 -1.85 -55.77 87.04
CA SER A 4 -2.38 -55.11 85.85
C SER A 4 -1.70 -53.75 85.58
N ARG A 5 -0.75 -53.80 84.63
CA ARG A 5 0.15 -52.72 84.22
C ARG A 5 -0.63 -51.73 83.35
N LYS A 6 -1.02 -50.58 83.92
CA LYS A 6 -1.69 -49.50 83.17
C LYS A 6 -0.80 -49.00 82.02
N SER A 7 -1.29 -49.20 80.81
CA SER A 7 -0.67 -48.80 79.55
C SER A 7 -0.50 -47.28 79.46
N ARG A 8 0.75 -46.80 79.33
CA ARG A 8 1.12 -45.38 79.14
C ARG A 8 0.96 -44.91 77.68
N TRP A 9 0.15 -45.61 76.89
CA TRP A 9 -0.05 -45.33 75.47
C TRP A 9 -0.77 -44.01 75.14
N PRO A 10 -1.73 -43.48 75.93
CA PRO A 10 -2.38 -42.21 75.57
C PRO A 10 -1.43 -41.01 75.69
N THR A 11 -0.43 -41.06 76.58
CA THR A 11 0.59 -40.01 76.72
C THR A 11 1.51 -39.89 75.50
N PHE A 12 1.82 -40.99 74.82
CA PHE A 12 2.66 -40.96 73.62
C PHE A 12 1.92 -40.38 72.40
N ILE A 13 0.60 -40.58 72.32
CA ILE A 13 -0.23 -40.04 71.23
C ILE A 13 -0.33 -38.51 71.32
N ILE A 14 -0.46 -37.97 72.54
CA ILE A 14 -0.54 -36.51 72.77
C ILE A 14 0.80 -35.83 72.42
N ILE A 15 1.93 -36.43 72.79
CA ILE A 15 3.25 -35.88 72.46
C ILE A 15 3.51 -35.94 70.95
N ALA A 16 3.10 -37.01 70.26
CA ALA A 16 3.20 -37.12 68.81
C ALA A 16 2.30 -36.09 68.09
N ALA A 17 1.11 -35.77 68.62
CA ALA A 17 0.24 -34.74 68.06
C ALA A 17 0.80 -33.32 68.24
N ILE A 18 1.45 -33.03 69.37
CA ILE A 18 2.09 -31.73 69.62
C ILE A 18 3.36 -31.58 68.76
N ALA A 19 4.16 -32.64 68.61
CA ALA A 19 5.32 -32.64 67.72
C ALA A 19 4.91 -32.55 66.24
N GLY A 20 3.81 -33.21 65.85
CA GLY A 20 3.26 -33.15 64.50
C GLY A 20 2.67 -31.77 64.14
N SER A 21 1.98 -31.12 65.08
CA SER A 21 1.45 -29.77 64.88
C SER A 21 2.54 -28.70 64.88
N GLY A 22 3.56 -28.83 65.74
CA GLY A 22 4.76 -27.99 65.72
C GLY A 22 5.58 -28.15 64.43
N GLY A 23 5.75 -29.39 63.96
CA GLY A 23 6.40 -29.71 62.70
C GLY A 23 5.63 -29.19 61.47
N TRP A 24 4.29 -29.29 61.49
CA TRP A 24 3.44 -28.77 60.42
C TRP A 24 3.40 -27.23 60.41
N ALA A 25 3.38 -26.58 61.57
CA ALA A 25 3.48 -25.12 61.69
C ALA A 25 4.86 -24.60 61.24
N TYR A 26 5.95 -25.28 61.59
CA TYR A 26 7.29 -24.94 61.14
C TYR A 26 7.47 -25.19 59.64
N TYR A 27 6.93 -26.30 59.10
CA TYR A 27 6.94 -26.58 57.68
C TYR A 27 6.11 -25.56 56.90
N ARG A 28 4.94 -25.14 57.41
CA ARG A 28 4.13 -24.07 56.82
C ARG A 28 4.75 -22.68 56.98
N TRP A 29 5.57 -22.45 57.99
CA TRP A 29 6.30 -21.18 58.13
C TRP A 29 7.51 -21.12 57.18
N LYS A 30 8.17 -22.26 56.94
CA LYS A 30 9.33 -22.36 56.03
C LYS A 30 8.96 -22.59 54.55
N HIS A 31 7.77 -23.13 54.28
CA HIS A 31 7.23 -23.42 52.94
C HIS A 31 5.83 -22.84 52.69
N GLY A 32 5.35 -21.97 53.56
CA GLY A 32 4.23 -21.09 53.23
C GLY A 32 4.63 -20.27 52.01
N PRO A 33 3.68 -19.93 51.12
CA PRO A 33 4.00 -19.10 49.99
C PRO A 33 4.62 -17.83 50.55
N ASN A 34 5.93 -17.67 50.36
CA ASN A 34 6.51 -16.35 50.28
C ASN A 34 5.61 -15.67 49.26
N SER A 35 4.67 -14.85 49.72
CA SER A 35 4.21 -13.72 48.94
C SER A 35 5.51 -13.09 48.53
N ALA A 36 5.91 -13.37 47.29
CA ALA A 36 6.88 -12.55 46.60
C ALA A 36 6.44 -11.15 47.00
N SER A 37 7.32 -10.42 47.69
CA SER A 37 7.31 -8.99 47.52
C SER A 37 7.16 -8.84 46.02
N ALA A 38 5.98 -8.43 45.57
CA ALA A 38 5.79 -8.00 44.21
C ALA A 38 6.77 -6.84 44.13
N GLY A 39 8.01 -7.15 43.74
CA GLY A 39 9.06 -6.18 43.58
C GLY A 39 8.43 -5.17 42.65
N ALA A 40 8.31 -3.93 43.13
CA ALA A 40 7.66 -2.89 42.37
C ALA A 40 8.19 -2.97 40.94
N PRO A 41 7.32 -3.10 39.93
CA PRO A 41 7.75 -3.42 38.58
C PRO A 41 8.80 -2.39 38.19
N GLU A 42 10.01 -2.85 37.89
CA GLU A 42 11.13 -1.96 37.62
C GLU A 42 10.78 -1.14 36.37
N LEU A 43 10.70 0.18 36.50
CA LEU A 43 10.21 1.02 35.42
C LEU A 43 11.33 1.27 34.41
N ARG A 44 11.03 1.07 33.12
CA ARG A 44 11.89 1.56 32.04
C ARG A 44 11.66 3.05 31.85
N THR A 45 12.67 3.83 32.19
CA THR A 45 12.62 5.29 32.08
C THR A 45 13.47 5.78 30.91
N ASN A 46 12.96 6.76 30.18
CA ASN A 46 13.72 7.47 29.15
C ASN A 46 13.73 8.96 29.49
N ARG A 47 14.82 9.65 29.13
CA ARG A 47 14.89 11.11 29.23
C ARG A 47 14.31 11.73 27.97
N VAL A 48 13.55 12.80 28.15
CA VAL A 48 13.07 13.64 27.06
C VAL A 48 14.28 14.32 26.41
N SER A 49 14.39 14.21 25.08
CA SER A 49 15.51 14.76 24.31
C SER A 49 15.00 15.72 23.24
N ILE A 50 15.83 16.68 22.85
CA ILE A 50 15.59 17.50 21.65
C ILE A 50 16.21 16.79 20.45
N GLY A 51 15.49 16.77 19.33
CA GLY A 51 16.03 16.24 18.09
C GLY A 51 15.16 16.58 16.89
N ASN A 52 15.62 16.17 15.71
CA ASN A 52 14.85 16.29 14.48
C ASN A 52 13.91 15.10 14.36
N ILE A 53 12.67 15.34 13.94
CA ILE A 53 11.68 14.31 13.59
C ILE A 53 11.34 14.53 12.12
N THR A 54 11.41 13.46 11.34
CA THR A 54 11.05 13.47 9.92
C THR A 54 10.07 12.34 9.68
N ASN A 55 8.87 12.68 9.21
CA ASN A 55 7.93 11.68 8.73
C ASN A 55 8.32 11.31 7.30
N LEU A 56 8.44 10.01 7.05
CA LEU A 56 8.86 9.46 5.79
C LEU A 56 7.87 8.41 5.34
N VAL A 57 7.48 8.47 4.08
CA VAL A 57 6.70 7.43 3.42
C VAL A 57 7.67 6.64 2.55
N THR A 58 7.82 5.36 2.86
CA THR A 58 8.65 4.46 2.06
C THR A 58 7.83 3.81 0.98
N ALA A 59 8.32 3.83 -0.25
CA ALA A 59 7.70 3.18 -1.38
C ALA A 59 8.75 2.63 -2.34
N ASN A 60 8.44 1.52 -2.99
CA ASN A 60 9.32 0.91 -3.99
C ASN A 60 8.86 1.32 -5.38
N GLY A 61 9.80 1.42 -6.31
CA GLY A 61 9.52 1.83 -7.68
C GLY A 61 10.56 1.37 -8.67
N ALA A 62 10.25 1.54 -9.95
CA ALA A 62 11.18 1.28 -11.04
C ALA A 62 11.67 2.60 -11.63
N LEU A 63 12.96 2.66 -11.94
CA LEU A 63 13.61 3.82 -12.54
C LEU A 63 13.47 3.73 -14.07
N ASN A 64 12.85 4.73 -14.68
CA ASN A 64 12.53 4.78 -16.10
C ASN A 64 13.02 6.11 -16.73
N PRO A 65 13.38 6.14 -18.02
CA PRO A 65 13.59 7.39 -18.73
C PRO A 65 12.31 8.23 -18.76
N VAL A 66 12.45 9.55 -18.80
CA VAL A 66 11.29 10.45 -18.89
C VAL A 66 10.52 10.23 -20.20
N ARG A 67 11.23 9.99 -21.31
CA ARG A 67 10.61 9.75 -22.62
C ARG A 67 11.21 8.52 -23.27
N ILE A 68 10.35 7.54 -23.52
CA ILE A 68 10.66 6.28 -24.18
C ILE A 68 9.76 6.13 -25.40
N VAL A 69 10.31 5.66 -26.51
CA VAL A 69 9.55 5.36 -27.72
C VAL A 69 9.89 3.96 -28.20
N THR A 70 8.85 3.16 -28.40
CA THR A 70 8.98 1.83 -28.99
C THR A 70 8.80 1.92 -30.49
N VAL A 71 9.79 1.42 -31.23
CA VAL A 71 9.79 1.35 -32.69
C VAL A 71 9.46 -0.07 -33.09
N GLY A 72 8.45 -0.23 -33.95
CA GLY A 72 8.04 -1.52 -34.50
C GLY A 72 7.81 -1.46 -36.00
N SER A 73 7.66 -2.63 -36.62
CA SER A 73 7.47 -2.71 -38.07
C SER A 73 6.00 -2.57 -38.45
N GLN A 74 5.70 -1.68 -39.41
CA GLN A 74 4.36 -1.54 -39.99
C GLN A 74 4.13 -2.49 -41.18
N ILE A 75 5.20 -3.12 -41.68
CA ILE A 75 5.16 -4.04 -42.81
C ILE A 75 5.78 -5.39 -42.45
N SER A 76 5.43 -6.42 -43.21
CA SER A 76 5.97 -7.77 -43.02
C SER A 76 7.15 -8.00 -43.97
N GLY A 77 8.16 -8.72 -43.51
CA GLY A 77 9.32 -9.04 -44.32
C GLY A 77 10.47 -9.59 -43.48
N ILE A 78 11.61 -9.84 -44.13
CA ILE A 78 12.82 -10.30 -43.47
C ILE A 78 13.73 -9.10 -43.21
N ILE A 79 14.31 -8.99 -42.02
CA ILE A 79 15.28 -7.94 -41.72
C ILE A 79 16.59 -8.27 -42.45
N THR A 80 16.99 -7.42 -43.41
CA THR A 80 18.20 -7.62 -44.23
C THR A 80 19.43 -7.02 -43.58
N GLU A 81 19.31 -5.81 -43.05
CA GLU A 81 20.40 -5.05 -42.45
C GLU A 81 20.01 -4.51 -41.07
N MET A 82 20.99 -4.51 -40.16
CA MET A 82 20.88 -3.96 -38.81
C MET A 82 22.01 -2.95 -38.61
N ASN A 83 21.67 -1.68 -38.47
CA ASN A 83 22.64 -0.59 -38.43
C ASN A 83 22.93 -0.11 -37.00
N VAL A 84 22.18 -0.60 -36.02
CA VAL A 84 22.28 -0.20 -34.62
C VAL A 84 22.32 -1.41 -33.69
N ASP A 85 23.03 -1.24 -32.57
CA ASP A 85 23.11 -2.26 -31.52
C ASP A 85 22.69 -1.69 -30.16
N PHE A 86 22.62 -2.54 -29.14
CA PHE A 86 22.33 -2.13 -27.77
C PHE A 86 23.25 -0.98 -27.32
N ASN A 87 22.67 0.01 -26.62
CA ASN A 87 23.36 1.21 -26.13
C ASN A 87 23.91 2.16 -27.21
N SER A 88 23.60 1.92 -28.49
CA SER A 88 23.99 2.84 -29.58
C SER A 88 23.24 4.15 -29.45
N LYS A 89 23.94 5.26 -29.70
CA LYS A 89 23.34 6.60 -29.80
C LYS A 89 22.82 6.81 -31.22
N VAL A 90 21.57 7.20 -31.34
CA VAL A 90 20.89 7.45 -32.62
C VAL A 90 20.30 8.85 -32.61
N LYS A 91 20.21 9.46 -33.79
CA LYS A 91 19.51 10.71 -34.04
C LYS A 91 18.16 10.43 -34.70
N ALA A 92 17.21 11.33 -34.53
CA ALA A 92 15.94 11.26 -35.25
C ALA A 92 16.19 11.19 -36.76
N GLY A 93 15.58 10.21 -37.43
CA GLY A 93 15.75 9.92 -38.85
C GLY A 93 16.86 8.90 -39.16
N ASP A 94 17.71 8.52 -38.21
CA ASP A 94 18.74 7.50 -38.46
C ASP A 94 18.09 6.16 -38.80
N ILE A 95 18.66 5.47 -39.78
CA ILE A 95 18.22 4.13 -40.19
C ILE A 95 18.67 3.13 -39.14
N LEU A 96 17.70 2.47 -38.49
CA LEU A 96 17.93 1.44 -37.47
C LEU A 96 18.09 0.07 -38.11
N ALA A 97 17.17 -0.27 -39.00
CA ALA A 97 17.13 -1.55 -39.70
C ALA A 97 16.48 -1.41 -41.07
N LYS A 98 16.78 -2.34 -41.97
CA LYS A 98 16.11 -2.46 -43.26
C LYS A 98 15.39 -3.79 -43.35
N VAL A 99 14.18 -3.76 -43.89
CA VAL A 99 13.41 -4.93 -44.29
C VAL A 99 13.66 -5.17 -45.79
N ASP A 100 13.61 -6.42 -46.21
CA ASP A 100 13.68 -6.79 -47.63
C ASP A 100 12.65 -6.00 -48.45
N SER A 101 13.15 -5.11 -49.31
CA SER A 101 12.36 -4.22 -50.16
C SER A 101 11.97 -4.86 -51.49
N SER A 102 12.48 -6.05 -51.82
CA SER A 102 12.38 -6.62 -53.18
C SER A 102 10.95 -6.81 -53.67
N THR A 103 10.02 -7.20 -52.79
CA THR A 103 8.59 -7.33 -53.12
C THR A 103 7.95 -5.95 -53.30
N TYR A 104 8.25 -5.00 -52.41
CA TYR A 104 7.71 -3.65 -52.42
C TYR A 104 8.21 -2.81 -53.61
N GLU A 105 9.46 -3.00 -54.04
CA GLU A 105 10.03 -2.40 -55.24
C GLU A 105 9.31 -2.90 -56.51
N ARG A 106 9.01 -4.20 -56.57
CA ARG A 106 8.26 -4.80 -57.68
C ARG A 106 6.82 -4.31 -57.72
N ASP A 107 6.19 -4.16 -56.55
CA ASP A 107 4.83 -3.62 -56.44
C ASP A 107 4.77 -2.15 -56.91
N LEU A 108 5.76 -1.34 -56.54
CA LEU A 108 5.88 0.04 -57.03
C LEU A 108 6.07 0.09 -58.55
N ALA A 109 7.00 -0.72 -59.09
CA ALA A 109 7.23 -0.79 -60.52
C ALA A 109 5.97 -1.22 -61.31
N SER A 110 5.18 -2.15 -60.76
CA SER A 110 3.90 -2.57 -61.33
C SER A 110 2.87 -1.42 -61.32
N ALA A 111 2.74 -0.72 -60.19
CA ALA A 111 1.83 0.42 -60.06
C ALA A 111 2.21 1.57 -61.00
N ASP A 112 3.50 1.82 -61.20
CA ASP A 112 4.00 2.84 -62.14
C ASP A 112 3.68 2.48 -63.59
N ALA A 113 3.79 1.21 -63.97
CA ALA A 113 3.39 0.74 -65.30
C ALA A 113 1.88 0.92 -65.54
N ASP A 114 1.05 0.60 -64.54
CA ASP A 114 -0.39 0.83 -64.60
C ASP A 114 -0.75 2.32 -64.71
N LEU A 115 -0.01 3.19 -64.01
CA LEU A 115 -0.17 4.63 -64.12
C LEU A 115 0.21 5.13 -65.52
N ALA A 116 1.31 4.62 -66.09
CA ALA A 116 1.73 4.97 -67.44
C ALA A 116 0.67 4.59 -68.48
N ASN A 117 0.09 3.40 -68.36
CA ASN A 117 -1.03 2.96 -69.21
C ASN A 117 -2.26 3.86 -69.06
N ALA A 118 -2.63 4.22 -67.83
CA ALA A 118 -3.75 5.13 -67.58
C ALA A 118 -3.51 6.54 -68.14
N LYS A 119 -2.28 7.06 -68.04
CA LYS A 119 -1.89 8.36 -68.62
C LYS A 119 -1.95 8.34 -70.14
N ALA A 120 -1.53 7.24 -70.78
CA ALA A 120 -1.66 7.09 -72.23
C ALA A 120 -3.14 7.07 -72.67
N ALA A 121 -4.01 6.39 -71.92
CA ALA A 121 -5.45 6.38 -72.17
C ALA A 121 -6.09 7.76 -71.96
N LEU A 122 -5.65 8.51 -70.94
CA LEU A 122 -6.08 9.89 -70.73
C LEU A 122 -5.66 10.79 -71.88
N ALA A 123 -4.41 10.71 -72.34
CA ALA A 123 -3.94 11.51 -73.48
C ALA A 123 -4.80 11.24 -74.72
N LEU A 124 -5.13 9.97 -75.00
CA LEU A 124 -6.04 9.62 -76.09
C LEU A 124 -7.45 10.23 -75.92
N ALA A 125 -8.01 10.15 -74.71
CA ALA A 125 -9.32 10.74 -74.40
C ALA A 125 -9.30 12.28 -74.53
N GLU A 126 -8.21 12.93 -74.12
CA GLU A 126 -8.00 14.38 -74.27
C GLU A 126 -7.93 14.79 -75.73
N PHE A 127 -7.20 14.04 -76.57
CA PHE A 127 -7.15 14.29 -78.01
C PHE A 127 -8.54 14.14 -78.65
N ASN A 128 -9.28 13.09 -78.30
CA ASN A 128 -10.63 12.88 -78.82
C ASN A 128 -11.61 13.95 -78.38
N PHE A 129 -11.56 14.38 -77.11
CA PHE A 129 -12.39 15.46 -76.60
C PHE A 129 -12.08 16.79 -77.28
N LYS A 130 -10.79 17.14 -77.44
CA LYS A 130 -10.38 18.38 -78.11
C LYS A 130 -10.84 18.40 -79.57
N ARG A 131 -10.65 17.30 -80.29
CA ARG A 131 -11.16 17.15 -81.67
C ARG A 131 -12.70 17.24 -81.70
N GLY A 132 -13.38 16.57 -80.76
CA GLY A 132 -14.84 16.63 -80.63
C GLY A 132 -15.35 18.04 -80.35
N GLN A 133 -14.65 18.82 -79.54
CA GLN A 133 -14.97 20.21 -79.24
C GLN A 133 -14.87 21.10 -80.49
N GLU A 134 -13.80 20.96 -81.28
CA GLU A 134 -13.61 21.69 -82.54
C GLU A 134 -14.71 21.34 -83.57
N LEU A 135 -15.04 20.05 -83.70
CA LEU A 135 -16.09 19.58 -84.61
C LEU A 135 -17.50 20.01 -84.16
N PHE A 136 -17.77 20.02 -82.86
CA PHE A 136 -19.06 20.48 -82.31
C PHE A 136 -19.25 21.98 -82.52
N ALA A 137 -18.20 22.78 -82.33
CA ALA A 137 -18.22 24.21 -82.64
C ALA A 137 -18.49 24.47 -84.14
N ALA A 138 -17.97 23.61 -85.02
CA ALA A 138 -18.26 23.61 -86.45
C ALA A 138 -19.63 22.99 -86.82
N LYS A 139 -20.43 22.52 -85.83
CA LYS A 139 -21.72 21.83 -86.01
C LYS A 139 -21.64 20.55 -86.85
N LEU A 140 -20.49 19.86 -86.82
CA LEU A 140 -20.23 18.63 -87.59
C LEU A 140 -20.52 17.34 -86.80
N ILE A 141 -20.69 17.42 -85.48
CA ILE A 141 -21.10 16.29 -84.62
C ILE A 141 -22.32 16.65 -83.78
N SER A 142 -23.02 15.63 -83.28
CA SER A 142 -24.18 15.82 -82.40
C SER A 142 -23.77 16.19 -80.97
N GLU A 143 -24.68 16.81 -80.21
CA GLU A 143 -24.47 17.09 -78.78
C GLU A 143 -24.22 15.81 -77.97
N SER A 144 -24.94 14.73 -78.29
CA SER A 144 -24.75 13.42 -77.66
C SER A 144 -23.32 12.90 -77.85
N GLU A 145 -22.75 13.06 -79.05
CA GLU A 145 -21.37 12.64 -79.34
C GLU A 145 -20.33 13.51 -78.64
N TYR A 146 -20.56 14.82 -78.54
CA TYR A 146 -19.72 15.71 -77.73
C TYR A 146 -19.74 15.31 -76.24
N GLN A 147 -20.94 15.08 -75.68
CA GLN A 147 -21.10 14.65 -74.28
C GLN A 147 -20.46 13.28 -74.02
N GLN A 148 -20.53 12.34 -74.97
CA GLN A 148 -19.83 11.05 -74.86
C GLN A 148 -18.31 11.22 -74.75
N ASN A 149 -17.73 12.14 -75.54
CA ASN A 149 -16.31 12.45 -75.46
C ASN A 149 -15.92 13.13 -74.14
N ASP A 150 -16.76 14.03 -73.62
CA ASP A 150 -16.53 14.64 -72.30
C ASP A 150 -16.57 13.58 -71.19
N VAL A 151 -17.60 12.73 -71.17
CA VAL A 151 -17.72 11.65 -70.19
C VAL A 151 -16.52 10.70 -70.27
N ALA A 152 -16.06 10.34 -71.47
CA ALA A 152 -14.87 9.51 -71.65
C ALA A 152 -13.60 10.18 -71.10
N LEU A 153 -13.45 11.50 -71.30
CA LEU A 153 -12.36 12.28 -70.70
C LEU A 153 -12.44 12.27 -69.17
N GLN A 154 -13.61 12.51 -68.59
CA GLN A 154 -13.79 12.50 -67.13
C GLN A 154 -13.50 11.11 -66.54
N GLN A 155 -13.92 10.04 -67.22
CA GLN A 155 -13.60 8.67 -66.83
C GLN A 155 -12.10 8.41 -66.85
N ALA A 156 -11.41 8.79 -67.92
CA ALA A 156 -9.96 8.61 -68.02
C ALA A 156 -9.20 9.40 -66.93
N LYS A 157 -9.64 10.62 -66.62
CA LYS A 157 -9.11 11.42 -65.51
C LYS A 157 -9.30 10.72 -64.15
N ALA A 158 -10.49 10.16 -63.92
CA ALA A 158 -10.77 9.43 -62.69
C ALA A 158 -9.91 8.16 -62.55
N VAL A 159 -9.65 7.45 -63.65
CA VAL A 159 -8.76 6.28 -63.66
C VAL A 159 -7.32 6.68 -63.36
N VAL A 160 -6.80 7.75 -63.97
CA VAL A 160 -5.44 8.27 -63.65
C VAL A 160 -5.33 8.58 -62.16
N LYS A 161 -6.28 9.33 -61.59
CA LYS A 161 -6.29 9.65 -60.15
C LYS A 161 -6.28 8.40 -59.26
N THR A 162 -6.98 7.35 -59.67
CA THR A 162 -7.00 6.06 -58.96
C THR A 162 -5.65 5.34 -59.04
N ARG A 163 -4.97 5.40 -60.19
CA ARG A 163 -3.62 4.82 -60.36
C ARG A 163 -2.56 5.62 -59.63
N GLU A 164 -2.66 6.95 -59.59
CA GLU A 164 -1.77 7.81 -58.80
C GLU A 164 -1.84 7.45 -57.31
N ALA A 165 -3.06 7.28 -56.77
CA ALA A 165 -3.24 6.83 -55.39
C ALA A 165 -2.66 5.43 -55.14
N SER A 166 -2.67 4.55 -56.16
CA SER A 166 -2.09 3.22 -56.07
C SER A 166 -0.56 3.26 -56.02
N VAL A 167 0.08 4.11 -56.83
CA VAL A 167 1.53 4.38 -56.80
C VAL A 167 1.93 4.96 -55.46
N GLU A 168 1.22 5.98 -54.96
CA GLU A 168 1.53 6.59 -53.67
C GLU A 168 1.46 5.57 -52.53
N ARG A 169 0.45 4.68 -52.54
CA ARG A 169 0.35 3.59 -51.57
C ARG A 169 1.53 2.62 -51.66
N ALA A 170 1.95 2.22 -52.87
CA ALA A 170 3.09 1.35 -53.07
C ALA A 170 4.39 2.00 -52.58
N LYS A 171 4.56 3.30 -52.87
CA LYS A 171 5.71 4.10 -52.41
C LYS A 171 5.77 4.21 -50.89
N VAL A 172 4.66 4.52 -50.23
CA VAL A 172 4.60 4.56 -48.75
C VAL A 172 4.94 3.21 -48.14
N ASN A 173 4.51 2.10 -48.75
CA ASN A 173 4.88 0.77 -48.28
C ASN A 173 6.37 0.47 -48.48
N LEU A 174 6.96 0.91 -49.60
CA LEU A 174 8.40 0.83 -49.84
C LEU A 174 9.18 1.69 -48.83
N ASP A 175 8.75 2.91 -48.54
CA ASP A 175 9.40 3.78 -47.56
C ASP A 175 9.37 3.16 -46.15
N ARG A 176 8.28 2.44 -45.81
CA ARG A 176 8.15 1.67 -44.55
C ARG A 176 9.08 0.47 -44.44
N THR A 177 9.78 0.07 -45.51
CA THR A 177 10.83 -0.97 -45.44
C THR A 177 12.07 -0.47 -44.70
N VAL A 178 12.28 0.84 -44.64
CA VAL A 178 13.37 1.47 -43.91
C VAL A 178 12.87 1.89 -42.53
N ILE A 179 13.34 1.19 -41.50
CA ILE A 179 12.97 1.47 -40.13
C ILE A 179 13.88 2.57 -39.60
N THR A 180 13.30 3.73 -39.30
CA THR A 180 14.03 4.90 -38.81
C THR A 180 13.74 5.22 -37.35
N ALA A 181 14.64 5.96 -36.71
CA ALA A 181 14.46 6.45 -35.36
C ALA A 181 13.47 7.64 -35.32
N PRO A 182 12.34 7.55 -34.59
CA PRO A 182 11.40 8.67 -34.47
C PRO A 182 11.92 9.79 -33.57
N ILE A 183 12.87 9.50 -32.67
CA ILE A 183 13.50 10.45 -31.76
C ILE A 183 15.01 10.19 -31.67
N SER A 184 15.77 11.24 -31.40
CA SER A 184 17.18 11.11 -31.00
C SER A 184 17.26 10.51 -29.60
N GLY A 185 18.23 9.65 -29.33
CA GLY A 185 18.34 8.96 -28.06
C GLY A 185 19.34 7.81 -28.03
N ILE A 186 19.18 6.94 -27.04
CA ILE A 186 19.97 5.72 -26.86
C ILE A 186 19.05 4.51 -27.00
N VAL A 187 19.48 3.52 -27.78
CA VAL A 187 18.78 2.24 -27.93
C VAL A 187 18.93 1.44 -26.63
N ILE A 188 17.83 1.26 -25.89
CA ILE A 188 17.80 0.52 -24.62
C ILE A 188 17.70 -0.98 -24.88
N SER A 189 16.82 -1.38 -25.80
CA SER A 189 16.59 -2.78 -26.11
C SER A 189 16.38 -2.98 -27.60
N ARG A 190 16.92 -4.09 -28.10
CA ARG A 190 16.65 -4.68 -29.41
C ARG A 190 15.98 -6.03 -29.19
N LYS A 191 14.87 -6.29 -29.88
CA LYS A 191 14.07 -7.52 -29.79
C LYS A 191 14.07 -8.35 -31.08
N VAL A 192 14.82 -7.91 -32.08
CA VAL A 192 14.91 -8.55 -33.40
C VAL A 192 16.35 -8.59 -33.89
N ASP A 193 16.69 -9.61 -34.68
CA ASP A 193 18.01 -9.77 -35.28
C ASP A 193 17.96 -9.75 -36.81
N ALA A 194 19.10 -9.48 -37.44
CA ALA A 194 19.23 -9.59 -38.89
C ALA A 194 18.97 -11.04 -39.35
N GLY A 195 18.19 -11.21 -40.41
CA GLY A 195 17.71 -12.49 -40.92
C GLY A 195 16.40 -12.98 -40.30
N GLN A 196 15.87 -12.31 -39.27
CA GLN A 196 14.59 -12.66 -38.67
C GLN A 196 13.42 -12.14 -39.53
N THR A 197 12.38 -12.97 -39.68
CA THR A 197 11.12 -12.57 -40.31
C THR A 197 10.22 -11.85 -39.30
N VAL A 198 9.79 -10.64 -39.65
CA VAL A 198 8.78 -9.88 -38.90
C VAL A 198 7.45 -9.94 -39.65
N ALA A 199 6.37 -10.20 -38.91
CA ALA A 199 5.02 -10.22 -39.44
C ALA A 199 4.19 -9.15 -38.74
N ALA A 200 3.79 -8.10 -39.47
CA ALA A 200 3.06 -6.95 -38.92
C ALA A 200 1.53 -7.14 -38.89
N SER A 201 1.01 -8.31 -39.28
CA SER A 201 -0.42 -8.49 -39.58
C SER A 201 -1.37 -8.52 -38.38
N PHE A 202 -0.92 -8.94 -37.19
CA PHE A 202 -1.80 -9.10 -36.01
C PHE A 202 -1.41 -8.24 -34.81
N ASN A 203 -0.13 -7.93 -34.64
CA ASN A 203 0.41 -7.00 -33.66
C ASN A 203 1.66 -6.36 -34.27
N THR A 204 1.90 -5.09 -34.01
CA THR A 204 3.16 -4.44 -34.39
C THR A 204 4.28 -5.03 -33.51
N PRO A 205 5.20 -5.86 -34.06
CA PRO A 205 6.29 -6.39 -33.25
C PRO A 205 7.19 -5.23 -32.81
N GLU A 206 7.39 -5.10 -31.51
CA GLU A 206 8.35 -4.14 -30.95
C GLU A 206 9.76 -4.57 -31.35
N MET A 207 10.47 -3.75 -32.10
CA MET A 207 11.81 -4.05 -32.58
C MET A 207 12.87 -3.36 -31.74
N PHE A 208 12.67 -2.07 -31.46
CA PHE A 208 13.59 -1.25 -30.67
C PHE A 208 12.85 -0.43 -29.62
N THR A 209 13.54 -0.16 -28.53
CA THR A 209 13.08 0.80 -27.53
C THR A 209 14.15 1.87 -27.37
N ILE A 210 13.79 3.13 -27.63
CA ILE A 210 14.72 4.26 -27.63
C ILE A 210 14.36 5.20 -26.47
N ALA A 211 15.32 5.48 -25.60
CA ALA A 211 15.21 6.54 -24.60
C ALA A 211 15.77 7.84 -25.16
N HIS A 212 15.03 8.94 -25.02
CA HIS A 212 15.51 10.25 -25.46
C HIS A 212 16.76 10.71 -24.71
N ASP A 213 16.67 10.67 -23.38
CA ASP A 213 17.74 11.11 -22.49
C ASP A 213 17.75 10.23 -21.24
N LEU A 214 18.95 9.79 -20.85
CA LEU A 214 19.19 9.02 -19.63
C LEU A 214 19.75 9.90 -18.50
N ALA A 215 20.11 11.16 -18.79
CA ALA A 215 20.52 12.13 -17.78
C ALA A 215 19.31 12.61 -16.95
N GLN A 216 18.11 12.59 -17.54
CA GLN A 216 16.85 12.85 -16.84
C GLN A 216 16.05 11.55 -16.74
N MET A 217 15.88 11.09 -15.51
CA MET A 217 15.17 9.87 -15.18
C MET A 217 13.96 10.20 -14.31
N GLN A 218 13.03 9.26 -14.25
CA GLN A 218 11.92 9.33 -13.32
C GLN A 218 11.77 7.98 -12.62
N ILE A 219 11.42 8.01 -11.34
CA ILE A 219 11.03 6.80 -10.61
C ILE A 219 9.51 6.77 -10.60
N GLU A 220 8.96 5.66 -11.07
CA GLU A 220 7.56 5.35 -10.88
C GLU A 220 7.44 4.50 -9.62
N THR A 221 7.06 5.12 -8.51
CA THR A 221 6.92 4.46 -7.21
C THR A 221 5.46 4.24 -6.84
N MET A 222 5.19 3.09 -6.24
CA MET A 222 3.85 2.67 -5.85
C MET A 222 3.65 2.97 -4.36
N VAL A 223 2.87 3.99 -4.06
CA VAL A 223 2.55 4.41 -2.69
C VAL A 223 1.23 3.78 -2.25
N SER A 224 1.15 3.28 -1.02
CA SER A 224 -0.09 2.72 -0.44
C SER A 224 -1.20 3.77 -0.32
N GLU A 225 -2.46 3.35 -0.46
CA GLU A 225 -3.65 4.19 -0.18
C GLU A 225 -3.60 4.84 1.21
N ALA A 226 -3.05 4.15 2.21
CA ALA A 226 -2.95 4.67 3.57
C ALA A 226 -2.05 5.92 3.68
N ASP A 227 -1.05 6.04 2.79
CA ASP A 227 0.03 7.02 2.91
C ASP A 227 -0.03 8.12 1.83
N VAL A 228 -0.76 7.89 0.73
CA VAL A 228 -0.83 8.83 -0.41
C VAL A 228 -1.41 10.19 -0.03
N GLY A 229 -2.27 10.25 1.00
CA GLY A 229 -2.95 11.49 1.41
C GLY A 229 -2.00 12.59 1.91
N GLY A 230 -0.79 12.24 2.37
CA GLY A 230 0.22 13.20 2.82
C GLY A 230 1.27 13.57 1.77
N ILE A 231 1.16 13.04 0.55
CA ILE A 231 2.14 13.29 -0.52
C ILE A 231 1.66 14.43 -1.40
N GLU A 232 2.53 15.43 -1.55
CA GLU A 232 2.30 16.61 -2.37
C GLU A 232 3.40 16.78 -3.42
N GLU A 233 3.07 17.48 -4.51
CA GLU A 233 4.02 17.82 -5.56
C GLU A 233 5.14 18.73 -5.02
N GLY A 234 6.38 18.50 -5.46
CA GLY A 234 7.56 19.25 -5.03
C GLY A 234 8.26 18.72 -3.77
N GLN A 235 7.67 17.76 -3.04
CA GLN A 235 8.30 17.14 -1.87
C GLN A 235 9.64 16.49 -2.24
N LYS A 236 10.61 16.59 -1.31
CA LYS A 236 11.94 16.00 -1.49
C LYS A 236 11.88 14.49 -1.25
N VAL A 237 12.48 13.74 -2.17
CA VAL A 237 12.57 12.29 -2.09
C VAL A 237 14.03 11.90 -1.97
N ASN A 238 14.36 11.08 -0.98
CA ASN A 238 15.64 10.41 -0.91
C ASN A 238 15.43 8.97 -1.35
N PHE A 239 16.31 8.44 -2.18
CA PHE A 239 16.18 7.06 -2.64
C PHE A 239 17.55 6.39 -2.77
N THR A 240 17.53 5.07 -2.64
CA THR A 240 18.65 4.18 -2.94
C THR A 240 18.22 3.23 -4.04
N VAL A 241 19.17 2.77 -4.84
CA VAL A 241 18.92 1.70 -5.81
C VAL A 241 19.67 0.46 -5.38
N ASP A 242 19.12 -0.72 -5.69
CA ASP A 242 19.71 -2.00 -5.26
C ASP A 242 21.16 -2.18 -5.75
N ALA A 243 21.49 -1.60 -6.91
CA ALA A 243 22.84 -1.61 -7.47
C ALA A 243 23.84 -0.72 -6.68
N PHE A 244 23.35 0.25 -5.91
CA PHE A 244 24.14 1.21 -5.15
C PHE A 244 23.53 1.48 -3.77
N PRO A 245 23.50 0.49 -2.86
CA PRO A 245 22.80 0.59 -1.58
C PRO A 245 23.42 1.63 -0.63
N ASN A 246 24.74 1.85 -0.74
CA ASN A 246 25.47 2.79 0.12
C ASN A 246 25.46 4.24 -0.40
N ARG A 247 24.80 4.50 -1.53
CA ARG A 247 24.73 5.84 -2.13
C ARG A 247 23.31 6.37 -2.07
N LEU A 248 23.14 7.46 -1.33
CA LEU A 248 21.88 8.18 -1.31
C LEU A 248 21.77 9.08 -2.54
N PHE A 249 20.69 8.94 -3.28
CA PHE A 249 20.30 9.84 -4.35
C PHE A 249 19.10 10.68 -3.91
N THR A 250 18.93 11.84 -4.55
CA THR A 250 17.85 12.77 -4.24
C THR A 250 17.03 13.04 -5.49
N GLY A 251 15.71 13.09 -5.34
CA GLY A 251 14.75 13.48 -6.36
C GLY A 251 13.66 14.36 -5.79
N ARG A 252 12.68 14.71 -6.61
CA ARG A 252 11.50 15.48 -6.20
C ARG A 252 10.23 14.85 -6.74
N VAL A 253 9.15 14.89 -5.97
CA VAL A 253 7.84 14.45 -6.46
C VAL A 253 7.41 15.42 -7.57
N ARG A 254 7.24 14.90 -8.79
CA ARG A 254 6.72 15.68 -9.91
C ARG A 254 5.21 15.67 -9.94
N GLN A 255 4.62 14.50 -9.70
CA GLN A 255 3.18 14.29 -9.79
C GLN A 255 2.78 13.02 -9.03
N VAL A 256 1.59 13.05 -8.41
CA VAL A 256 0.90 11.85 -7.91
C VAL A 256 -0.26 11.54 -8.86
N ARG A 257 -0.33 10.33 -9.41
CA ARG A 257 -1.43 9.94 -10.31
C ARG A 257 -2.69 9.62 -9.50
N TYR A 258 -3.83 10.16 -9.92
CA TYR A 258 -5.12 9.88 -9.29
C TYR A 258 -5.67 8.47 -9.58
N ALA A 259 -5.22 7.83 -10.67
CA ALA A 259 -5.64 6.48 -11.00
C ALA A 259 -4.96 5.46 -10.07
N ALA A 260 -5.77 4.81 -9.23
CA ALA A 260 -5.30 3.73 -8.37
C ALA A 260 -5.00 2.45 -9.19
N VAL A 261 -3.96 1.74 -8.78
CA VAL A 261 -3.57 0.43 -9.31
C VAL A 261 -3.69 -0.58 -8.18
N THR A 262 -4.53 -1.60 -8.39
CA THR A 262 -4.68 -2.71 -7.46
C THR A 262 -3.77 -3.85 -7.89
N ASN A 263 -2.74 -4.13 -7.09
CA ASN A 263 -1.85 -5.26 -7.30
C ASN A 263 -1.97 -6.21 -6.10
N GLN A 264 -2.34 -7.46 -6.36
CA GLN A 264 -2.55 -8.48 -5.31
C GLN A 264 -3.47 -8.01 -4.16
N ASN A 265 -4.58 -7.35 -4.49
CA ASN A 265 -5.56 -6.76 -3.55
C ASN A 265 -5.01 -5.61 -2.68
N VAL A 266 -3.83 -5.07 -2.98
CA VAL A 266 -3.30 -3.86 -2.36
C VAL A 266 -3.52 -2.68 -3.30
N VAL A 267 -4.25 -1.67 -2.83
CA VAL A 267 -4.52 -0.44 -3.57
C VAL A 267 -3.31 0.49 -3.42
N THR A 268 -2.75 0.89 -4.56
CA THR A 268 -1.59 1.78 -4.61
C THR A 268 -1.77 2.89 -5.63
N TYR A 269 -1.15 4.03 -5.38
CA TYR A 269 -1.13 5.18 -6.26
C TYR A 269 0.28 5.37 -6.83
N SER A 270 0.37 5.49 -8.15
CA SER A 270 1.64 5.70 -8.84
C SER A 270 2.08 7.15 -8.67
N THR A 271 3.20 7.34 -7.96
CA THR A 271 3.85 8.64 -7.74
C THR A 271 5.07 8.73 -8.63
N ILE A 272 5.17 9.81 -9.40
CA ILE A 272 6.29 10.06 -10.31
C ILE A 272 7.28 11.00 -9.62
N VAL A 273 8.49 10.49 -9.41
CA VAL A 273 9.60 11.24 -8.82
C VAL A 273 10.60 11.57 -9.91
N GLU A 274 10.91 12.84 -10.12
CA GLU A 274 11.95 13.30 -11.04
C GLU A 274 13.34 13.13 -10.42
N VAL A 275 14.27 12.61 -11.23
CA VAL A 275 15.61 12.22 -10.80
C VAL A 275 16.65 12.66 -11.83
N GLU A 276 17.65 13.42 -11.37
CA GLU A 276 18.82 13.78 -12.17
C GLU A 276 19.88 12.66 -12.10
N ASN A 277 20.33 12.18 -13.26
CA ASN A 277 21.35 11.14 -13.42
C ASN A 277 22.63 11.70 -14.06
N LYS A 278 23.26 12.67 -13.39
CA LYS A 278 24.47 13.36 -13.88
C LYS A 278 25.63 12.42 -14.19
N ASP A 279 25.75 11.33 -13.44
CA ASP A 279 26.86 10.37 -13.59
C ASP A 279 26.56 9.25 -14.60
N MET A 280 25.36 9.22 -15.20
CA MET A 280 24.90 8.16 -16.11
C MET A 280 25.01 6.74 -15.51
N LYS A 281 25.02 6.63 -14.18
CA LYS A 281 25.14 5.36 -13.44
C LYS A 281 23.79 4.69 -13.23
N LEU A 282 22.73 5.49 -13.13
CA LEU A 282 21.37 4.97 -13.02
C LEU A 282 20.93 4.47 -14.40
N ARG A 283 20.37 3.26 -14.46
CA ARG A 283 19.91 2.63 -15.70
C ARG A 283 18.40 2.38 -15.64
N PRO A 284 17.70 2.42 -16.79
CA PRO A 284 16.32 1.98 -16.88
C PRO A 284 16.11 0.58 -16.30
N GLY A 285 14.99 0.37 -15.61
CA GLY A 285 14.62 -0.91 -15.01
C GLY A 285 15.25 -1.21 -13.65
N MET A 286 16.10 -0.33 -13.10
CA MET A 286 16.59 -0.48 -11.73
C MET A 286 15.45 -0.30 -10.71
N THR A 287 15.39 -1.15 -9.71
CA THR A 287 14.51 -0.97 -8.55
C THR A 287 15.09 0.10 -7.64
N ALA A 288 14.25 1.08 -7.31
CA ALA A 288 14.56 2.15 -6.37
C ALA A 288 13.68 2.01 -5.13
N ASN A 289 14.31 2.05 -3.96
CA ASN A 289 13.64 2.21 -2.69
C ASN A 289 13.61 3.70 -2.35
N THR A 290 12.41 4.28 -2.36
CA THR A 290 12.18 5.71 -2.18
C THR A 290 11.65 6.00 -0.79
N SER A 291 12.13 7.09 -0.21
CA SER A 291 11.67 7.66 1.06
C SER A 291 11.26 9.10 0.79
N ILE A 292 9.96 9.33 0.73
CA ILE A 292 9.35 10.63 0.47
C ILE A 292 9.21 11.36 1.80
N ILE A 293 9.77 12.57 1.91
CA ILE A 293 9.69 13.38 3.13
C ILE A 293 8.37 14.16 3.09
N THR A 294 7.39 13.72 3.88
CA THR A 294 6.07 14.37 3.96
C THR A 294 6.05 15.52 4.97
N SER A 295 6.85 15.43 6.03
CA SER A 295 6.96 16.47 7.05
C SER A 295 8.28 16.41 7.79
N GLN A 296 8.90 17.56 8.05
CA GLN A 296 10.14 17.67 8.80
C GLN A 296 10.03 18.75 9.86
N ARG A 297 10.39 18.41 11.10
CA ARG A 297 10.51 19.36 12.21
C ARG A 297 11.91 19.25 12.81
N THR A 298 12.60 20.39 12.92
CA THR A 298 13.94 20.48 13.48
C THR A 298 13.89 21.02 14.90
N ASN A 299 14.79 20.54 15.77
CA ASN A 299 14.92 20.98 17.16
C ASN A 299 13.61 20.91 17.96
N VAL A 300 12.91 19.78 17.89
CA VAL A 300 11.66 19.57 18.64
C VAL A 300 11.86 18.61 19.81
N ILE A 301 11.04 18.76 20.84
CA ILE A 301 11.00 17.84 21.97
C ILE A 301 10.45 16.52 21.45
N ARG A 302 11.21 15.43 21.64
CA ARG A 302 10.82 14.10 21.19
C ARG A 302 10.81 13.10 22.33
N ILE A 303 9.81 12.23 22.30
CA ILE A 303 9.70 11.12 23.24
C ILE A 303 9.52 9.80 22.51
N PRO A 304 10.07 8.68 23.01
CA PRO A 304 9.84 7.37 22.42
C PRO A 304 8.36 6.98 22.45
N ASN A 305 7.87 6.40 21.37
CA ASN A 305 6.46 6.03 21.20
C ASN A 305 5.95 5.06 22.27
N ALA A 306 6.85 4.29 22.89
CA ALA A 306 6.52 3.41 24.01
C ALA A 306 5.95 4.19 25.22
N ALA A 307 6.45 5.41 25.49
CA ALA A 307 5.96 6.24 26.60
C ALA A 307 4.53 6.73 26.41
N LEU A 308 4.10 6.97 25.17
CA LEU A 308 2.72 7.35 24.84
C LEU A 308 1.71 6.19 24.96
N ARG A 309 2.21 4.94 25.04
CA ARG A 309 1.39 3.72 25.13
C ARG A 309 1.46 3.08 26.50
N PHE A 310 2.30 3.60 27.39
CA PHE A 310 2.47 3.08 28.73
C PHE A 310 1.17 3.23 29.52
N ARG A 311 0.71 2.13 30.10
CA ARG A 311 -0.37 2.11 31.09
C ARG A 311 0.21 1.62 32.40
N PRO A 312 0.07 2.37 33.49
CA PRO A 312 0.53 1.92 34.79
C PRO A 312 -0.14 0.58 35.16
N PRO A 313 0.61 -0.45 35.58
CA PRO A 313 0.04 -1.68 36.10
C PRO A 313 -0.67 -1.43 37.44
N GLU A 314 -1.64 -2.29 37.77
CA GLU A 314 -2.35 -2.21 39.05
C GLU A 314 -1.36 -2.31 40.22
N GLY A 315 -1.40 -1.35 41.15
CA GLY A 315 -0.51 -1.26 42.31
C GLY A 315 0.54 -0.13 42.27
N LEU A 316 0.64 0.63 41.17
CA LEU A 316 1.51 1.81 41.08
C LEU A 316 0.75 3.11 41.44
N VAL A 317 1.32 3.95 42.31
CA VAL A 317 0.67 5.21 42.72
C VAL A 317 0.88 6.28 41.66
N VAL A 318 -0.22 6.75 41.06
CA VAL A 318 -0.23 7.95 40.22
C VAL A 318 -0.53 9.14 41.14
N GLY A 319 0.45 10.03 41.33
CA GLY A 319 0.34 11.24 42.12
C GLY A 319 -0.44 12.37 41.42
N SER A 320 -0.27 13.60 41.91
CA SER A 320 -1.02 14.78 41.44
C SER A 320 -0.90 14.99 39.92
N THR A 321 -2.01 15.26 39.27
CA THR A 321 -2.07 15.51 37.82
C THR A 321 -1.99 17.01 37.52
N ASN A 322 -1.47 17.39 36.35
CA ASN A 322 -1.45 18.80 35.95
C ASN A 322 -2.88 19.29 35.59
N ASP A 323 -3.15 20.60 35.67
CA ASP A 323 -4.48 21.21 35.44
C ASP A 323 -5.18 20.78 34.14
N ALA A 324 -4.41 20.46 33.09
CA ALA A 324 -4.92 19.97 31.82
C ALA A 324 -5.50 18.54 31.90
N VAL A 325 -4.88 17.65 32.69
CA VAL A 325 -5.40 16.29 32.97
C VAL A 325 -6.62 16.39 33.88
N ALA A 326 -6.62 17.32 34.83
CA ALA A 326 -7.78 17.59 35.69
C ALA A 326 -8.99 18.11 34.87
N LYS A 327 -8.76 18.96 33.87
CA LYS A 327 -9.82 19.38 32.91
C LYS A 327 -10.31 18.26 32.02
N ALA A 328 -9.44 17.38 31.51
CA ALA A 328 -9.83 16.22 30.69
C ALA A 328 -10.54 15.13 31.50
N ALA A 329 -10.23 15.00 32.80
CA ALA A 329 -10.98 14.15 33.73
C ALA A 329 -12.34 14.74 34.14
N GLY A 330 -12.53 16.05 33.97
CA GLY A 330 -13.80 16.76 34.17
C GLY A 330 -14.78 16.67 32.99
N THR A 331 -14.31 16.29 31.80
CA THR A 331 -15.21 15.87 30.72
C THR A 331 -15.56 14.42 30.94
N ASN A 332 -16.68 14.21 31.65
CA ASN A 332 -17.38 12.94 31.69
C ASN A 332 -17.31 12.28 30.31
N ALA A 333 -16.68 11.11 30.26
CA ALA A 333 -17.01 10.13 29.24
C ALA A 333 -18.54 10.09 29.12
N PRO A 334 -19.12 10.12 27.92
CA PRO A 334 -20.56 9.92 27.82
C PRO A 334 -20.83 8.51 28.33
N SER A 335 -21.27 8.42 29.58
CA SER A 335 -22.08 7.31 30.04
C SER A 335 -23.31 7.36 29.13
N GLY A 336 -23.27 6.56 28.07
CA GLY A 336 -24.42 6.38 27.20
C GLY A 336 -25.66 6.11 28.07
N PRO A 337 -26.83 6.65 27.71
CA PRO A 337 -28.02 6.49 28.53
C PRO A 337 -28.24 4.99 28.75
N ARG A 338 -28.37 4.56 30.02
CA ARG A 338 -28.81 3.19 30.32
C ARG A 338 -30.15 3.00 29.59
N PRO A 339 -30.24 2.11 28.58
CA PRO A 339 -31.41 2.08 27.70
C PRO A 339 -32.65 1.47 28.38
N MET A 340 -32.49 0.92 29.59
CA MET A 340 -33.54 0.54 30.51
C MET A 340 -33.34 1.34 31.80
N GLY A 341 -34.38 2.04 32.28
CA GLY A 341 -34.36 2.68 33.61
C GLY A 341 -34.29 1.65 34.75
N ASP A 342 -35.04 1.85 35.84
CA ASP A 342 -35.10 0.90 36.98
C ASP A 342 -35.83 -0.42 36.68
N LEU A 343 -35.85 -0.85 35.42
CA LEU A 343 -36.40 -2.13 34.99
C LEU A 343 -35.35 -3.24 35.22
N PRO A 344 -35.73 -4.35 35.87
CA PRO A 344 -34.89 -5.54 35.93
C PRO A 344 -34.49 -6.00 34.53
N VAL A 345 -33.23 -6.41 34.35
CA VAL A 345 -32.75 -6.89 33.05
C VAL A 345 -33.36 -8.26 32.75
N PRO A 346 -34.04 -8.44 31.60
CA PRO A 346 -34.61 -9.73 31.25
C PRO A 346 -33.52 -10.80 31.04
N PRO A 347 -33.73 -12.06 31.46
CA PRO A 347 -32.70 -13.11 31.40
C PRO A 347 -32.12 -13.33 29.99
N TRP A 348 -32.97 -13.25 28.98
CA TRP A 348 -32.58 -13.48 27.58
C TRP A 348 -31.71 -12.38 26.97
N VAL A 349 -31.59 -11.21 27.62
CA VAL A 349 -30.68 -10.13 27.19
C VAL A 349 -29.23 -10.51 27.50
N ALA A 350 -28.98 -11.12 28.66
CA ALA A 350 -27.66 -11.65 29.00
C ALA A 350 -27.29 -12.87 28.13
N GLU A 351 -28.29 -13.65 27.73
CA GLU A 351 -28.12 -14.85 26.90
C GLU A 351 -28.11 -14.55 25.38
N GLY A 352 -28.35 -13.30 24.97
CA GLY A 352 -28.32 -12.89 23.56
C GLY A 352 -29.37 -13.58 22.66
N ARG A 353 -30.46 -14.09 23.24
CA ARG A 353 -31.49 -14.88 22.52
C ARG A 353 -32.85 -14.18 22.46
N ARG A 354 -33.70 -14.61 21.52
CA ARG A 354 -35.11 -14.19 21.46
C ARG A 354 -35.94 -15.11 22.37
N PRO A 355 -36.67 -14.58 23.36
CA PRO A 355 -37.50 -15.38 24.27
C PRO A 355 -38.80 -15.82 23.60
N THR A 356 -39.41 -16.89 24.12
CA THR A 356 -40.76 -17.33 23.73
C THR A 356 -41.85 -16.47 24.40
N GLU A 357 -43.08 -16.54 23.89
CA GLU A 357 -44.23 -15.79 24.44
C GLU A 357 -44.51 -16.15 25.92
N ASP A 358 -44.33 -17.43 26.28
CA ASP A 358 -44.51 -17.93 27.65
C ASP A 358 -43.41 -17.46 28.62
N GLU A 359 -42.15 -17.43 28.17
CA GLU A 359 -41.03 -16.90 28.98
C GLU A 359 -41.21 -15.41 29.27
N ARG A 360 -41.78 -14.68 28.31
CA ARG A 360 -42.11 -13.26 28.46
C ARG A 360 -43.25 -13.05 29.44
N ALA A 361 -44.34 -13.81 29.33
CA ALA A 361 -45.47 -13.70 30.23
C ALA A 361 -45.06 -13.96 31.69
N LYS A 362 -44.16 -14.91 31.92
CA LYS A 362 -43.58 -15.19 33.25
C LYS A 362 -42.73 -14.04 33.77
N PHE A 363 -41.90 -13.42 32.93
CA PHE A 363 -41.09 -12.27 33.33
C PHE A 363 -41.96 -11.03 33.60
N GLU A 364 -42.97 -10.78 32.76
CA GLU A 364 -43.91 -9.70 32.99
C GLU A 364 -44.69 -9.92 34.29
N ALA A 365 -45.04 -11.17 34.64
CA ALA A 365 -45.69 -11.48 35.91
C ALA A 365 -44.85 -11.13 37.15
N THR A 366 -43.52 -11.12 37.04
CA THR A 366 -42.60 -10.74 38.14
C THR A 366 -42.47 -9.22 38.37
N LEU A 367 -43.03 -8.39 37.47
CA LEU A 367 -42.92 -6.94 37.53
C LEU A 367 -44.09 -6.31 38.33
N THR A 368 -43.78 -5.21 39.03
CA THR A 368 -44.81 -4.37 39.66
C THR A 368 -45.70 -3.69 38.61
N PRO A 369 -46.91 -3.19 38.96
CA PRO A 369 -47.81 -2.55 38.01
C PRO A 369 -47.16 -1.38 37.25
N GLU A 370 -46.37 -0.55 37.93
CA GLU A 370 -45.66 0.59 37.32
C GLU A 370 -44.53 0.12 36.38
N GLN A 371 -43.81 -0.92 36.76
CA GLN A 371 -42.76 -1.51 35.91
C GLN A 371 -43.34 -2.22 34.69
N LYS A 372 -44.53 -2.83 34.79
CA LYS A 372 -45.25 -3.40 33.64
C LYS A 372 -45.64 -2.33 32.62
N GLU A 373 -46.03 -1.14 33.08
CA GLU A 373 -46.35 0.01 32.24
C GLU A 373 -45.10 0.49 31.48
N GLN A 374 -44.00 0.70 32.20
CA GLN A 374 -42.72 1.14 31.62
C GLN A 374 -42.15 0.10 30.65
N TYR A 375 -42.26 -1.19 30.99
CA TYR A 375 -41.80 -2.29 30.14
C TYR A 375 -42.61 -2.38 28.84
N ARG A 376 -43.93 -2.16 28.89
CA ARG A 376 -44.80 -2.09 27.69
C ARG A 376 -44.47 -0.89 26.81
N GLN A 377 -44.33 0.31 27.38
CA GLN A 377 -44.00 1.53 26.64
C GLN A 377 -42.62 1.42 25.95
N MET A 378 -41.62 0.87 26.65
CA MET A 378 -40.30 0.61 26.08
C MET A 378 -40.38 -0.38 24.91
N ARG A 379 -41.23 -1.42 25.01
CA ARG A 379 -41.41 -2.42 23.96
C ARG A 379 -42.06 -1.83 22.71
N GLU A 380 -43.06 -0.97 22.87
CA GLU A 380 -43.68 -0.25 21.76
C GLU A 380 -42.68 0.69 21.08
N ARG A 381 -41.87 1.40 21.87
CA ARG A 381 -40.81 2.27 21.34
C ARG A 381 -39.74 1.49 20.58
N MET A 382 -39.28 0.34 21.10
CA MET A 382 -38.35 -0.56 20.43
C MET A 382 -38.96 -1.16 19.16
N ARG A 383 -40.24 -1.54 19.18
CA ARG A 383 -40.95 -2.06 18.00
C ARG A 383 -41.08 -1.00 16.91
N ALA A 384 -41.38 0.24 17.29
CA ALA A 384 -41.42 1.38 16.37
C ALA A 384 -40.03 1.67 15.77
N MET A 385 -38.97 1.61 16.58
CA MET A 385 -37.58 1.82 16.14
C MET A 385 -37.10 0.73 15.17
N MET A 386 -37.51 -0.52 15.39
CA MET A 386 -37.21 -1.65 14.50
C MET A 386 -38.04 -1.59 13.21
N ALA A 387 -39.27 -1.06 13.25
CA ALA A 387 -40.08 -0.82 12.07
C ALA A 387 -39.58 0.35 11.22
N SER A 388 -38.89 1.34 11.82
CA SER A 388 -38.33 2.51 11.13
C SER A 388 -36.89 2.31 10.63
N GLY A 389 -36.37 1.07 10.59
CA GLY A 389 -35.11 0.72 9.93
C GLY A 389 -33.81 1.16 10.64
N GLY A 390 -33.88 1.61 11.90
CA GLY A 390 -32.73 2.16 12.64
C GLY A 390 -32.30 1.29 13.81
N GLY A 391 -31.63 0.16 13.54
CA GLY A 391 -30.98 -0.67 14.57
C GLY A 391 -29.52 -0.96 14.21
N PRO A 392 -28.56 -0.88 15.16
CA PRO A 392 -27.18 -1.30 14.92
C PRO A 392 -27.13 -2.83 14.89
N GLY A 393 -26.95 -3.40 13.70
CA GLY A 393 -26.78 -4.84 13.50
C GLY A 393 -27.80 -5.46 12.54
N GLY A 394 -27.77 -5.03 11.28
CA GLY A 394 -28.48 -5.69 10.18
C GLY A 394 -27.57 -6.69 9.47
N GLY A 395 -27.53 -7.94 9.95
CA GLY A 395 -27.07 -9.09 9.18
C GLY A 395 -28.27 -9.84 8.63
N GLY A 396 -28.52 -9.71 7.32
CA GLY A 396 -29.47 -10.56 6.60
C GLY A 396 -28.92 -12.00 6.44
N PRO A 397 -29.78 -13.02 6.34
CA PRO A 397 -29.37 -14.41 6.34
C PRO A 397 -28.97 -14.89 4.93
N GLY A 398 -27.74 -15.34 4.75
CA GLY A 398 -27.35 -16.11 3.56
C GLY A 398 -25.84 -16.34 3.40
N GLY A 399 -25.41 -17.60 3.51
CA GLY A 399 -24.11 -18.08 2.98
C GLY A 399 -23.15 -18.67 4.04
N PRO A 400 -22.65 -19.90 3.87
CA PRO A 400 -21.84 -20.58 4.87
C PRO A 400 -20.33 -20.32 4.73
N GLY A 401 -19.65 -20.16 5.87
CA GLY A 401 -18.21 -20.40 5.99
C GLY A 401 -17.36 -19.14 6.22
N GLY A 402 -16.35 -19.29 7.08
CA GLY A 402 -15.21 -18.37 7.15
C GLY A 402 -14.92 -17.82 8.54
N MET A 403 -14.22 -18.61 9.35
CA MET A 403 -13.38 -18.08 10.44
C MET A 403 -12.41 -17.04 9.88
N MET A 404 -12.23 -15.91 10.55
CA MET A 404 -10.92 -15.24 10.63
C MET A 404 -10.88 -14.19 11.73
N GLY A 405 -9.87 -14.32 12.60
CA GLY A 405 -9.48 -13.29 13.54
C GLY A 405 -8.95 -12.06 12.81
N SER A 406 -9.33 -10.89 13.29
CA SER A 406 -8.79 -9.61 12.83
C SER A 406 -8.06 -8.95 13.98
N SER A 407 -6.74 -9.10 13.98
CA SER A 407 -5.82 -8.16 14.60
C SER A 407 -5.85 -6.85 13.81
N GLY A 408 -6.93 -6.07 13.99
CA GLY A 408 -7.08 -4.73 13.43
C GLY A 408 -6.23 -3.73 14.20
N ARG A 409 -5.09 -3.35 13.62
CA ARG A 409 -4.32 -2.16 14.02
C ARG A 409 -5.20 -0.94 13.73
N ALA A 410 -5.61 -0.22 14.78
CA ALA A 410 -6.45 0.97 14.66
C ALA A 410 -5.78 2.05 13.78
N PRO A 411 -6.58 2.83 13.01
CA PRO A 411 -6.06 3.90 12.18
C PRO A 411 -5.37 4.97 13.03
N VAL A 412 -4.18 5.38 12.61
CA VAL A 412 -3.41 6.46 13.24
C VAL A 412 -4.05 7.77 12.80
N ASN A 413 -4.74 8.43 13.72
CA ASN A 413 -5.29 9.76 13.48
C ASN A 413 -4.14 10.78 13.66
N GLU A 414 -3.62 11.33 12.56
CA GLU A 414 -2.42 12.18 12.50
C GLU A 414 -2.71 13.68 12.74
N GLY A 415 -3.68 14.00 13.60
CA GLY A 415 -3.89 15.35 14.12
C GLY A 415 -3.20 15.55 15.48
N PRO A 416 -3.03 16.79 15.96
CA PRO A 416 -2.51 17.05 17.30
C PRO A 416 -3.43 16.43 18.36
N ALA A 417 -3.06 15.24 18.82
CA ALA A 417 -3.80 14.49 19.81
C ALA A 417 -3.27 14.82 21.21
N ILE A 418 -4.18 15.10 22.14
CA ILE A 418 -3.83 15.21 23.56
C ILE A 418 -3.66 13.78 24.08
N ARG A 419 -2.45 13.45 24.54
CA ARG A 419 -2.14 12.16 25.17
C ARG A 419 -1.64 12.36 26.58
N THR A 420 -1.77 11.35 27.43
CA THR A 420 -1.22 11.38 28.79
C THR A 420 0.10 10.64 28.81
N VAL A 421 1.13 11.28 29.36
CA VAL A 421 2.45 10.70 29.62
C VAL A 421 2.70 10.72 31.13
N TYR A 422 3.45 9.74 31.62
CA TYR A 422 3.77 9.62 33.03
C TYR A 422 5.24 9.96 33.26
N LEU A 423 5.49 10.97 34.09
CA LEU A 423 6.81 11.32 34.58
C LEU A 423 7.06 10.66 35.92
N ILE A 424 8.32 10.36 36.24
CA ILE A 424 8.69 10.05 37.61
C ILE A 424 8.75 11.37 38.39
N ASP A 425 8.01 11.45 39.49
CA ASP A 425 8.07 12.58 40.40
C ASP A 425 9.34 12.47 41.27
N PRO A 426 10.38 13.29 41.07
CA PRO A 426 11.63 13.18 41.81
C PRO A 426 11.47 13.54 43.30
N ASP A 427 10.44 14.31 43.67
CA ASP A 427 10.25 14.80 45.04
C ASP A 427 9.45 13.81 45.90
N GLN A 428 8.62 12.96 45.28
CA GLN A 428 7.77 11.99 45.96
C GLN A 428 8.18 10.53 45.76
N SER A 429 9.12 10.26 44.85
CA SER A 429 9.61 8.89 44.58
C SER A 429 10.73 8.49 45.54
N SER A 430 10.59 7.32 46.17
CA SER A 430 11.66 6.68 46.96
C SER A 430 12.22 5.46 46.20
N PRO A 431 13.47 5.01 46.46
CA PRO A 431 14.00 3.79 45.87
C PRO A 431 13.05 2.60 46.14
N GLY A 432 12.51 2.00 45.07
CA GLY A 432 11.54 0.89 45.14
C GLY A 432 10.06 1.27 45.25
N LYS A 433 9.72 2.58 45.32
CA LYS A 433 8.35 3.11 45.26
C LYS A 433 8.28 4.36 44.37
N PRO A 434 8.32 4.19 43.03
CA PRO A 434 8.18 5.33 42.12
C PRO A 434 6.74 5.87 42.14
N VAL A 435 6.60 7.18 42.32
CA VAL A 435 5.33 7.90 42.18
C VAL A 435 5.29 8.54 40.80
N LEU A 436 4.21 8.28 40.05
CA LEU A 436 4.07 8.78 38.69
C LEU A 436 3.22 10.05 38.64
N LYS A 437 3.72 11.08 37.98
CA LYS A 437 2.98 12.30 37.68
C LYS A 437 2.39 12.21 36.27
N ALA A 438 1.06 12.23 36.17
CA ALA A 438 0.39 12.23 34.87
C ALA A 438 0.37 13.64 34.27
N VAL A 439 0.89 13.76 33.05
CA VAL A 439 1.00 15.02 32.31
C VAL A 439 0.33 14.87 30.95
N SER A 440 -0.63 15.74 30.66
CA SER A 440 -1.20 15.86 29.32
C SER A 440 -0.21 16.54 28.41
N VAL A 441 0.08 15.89 27.28
CA VAL A 441 0.98 16.36 26.25
C VAL A 441 0.25 16.45 24.94
N LYS A 442 0.58 17.47 24.15
CA LYS A 442 0.05 17.63 22.80
C LYS A 442 1.05 17.08 21.79
N THR A 443 0.69 15.98 21.14
CA THR A 443 1.58 15.30 20.20
C THR A 443 1.56 15.96 18.83
N GLY A 444 2.69 15.98 18.15
CA GLY A 444 2.86 16.41 16.75
C GLY A 444 3.17 15.22 15.84
N ILE A 445 4.06 15.43 14.86
CA ILE A 445 4.45 14.39 13.90
C ILE A 445 5.25 13.25 14.58
N SER A 446 5.16 12.04 14.03
CA SER A 446 5.92 10.87 14.49
C SER A 446 6.82 10.36 13.37
N ASP A 447 8.01 9.86 13.71
CA ASP A 447 8.90 9.13 12.79
C ASP A 447 8.76 7.60 12.96
N GLY A 448 7.71 7.15 13.65
CA GLY A 448 7.45 5.74 14.00
C GLY A 448 8.18 5.25 15.25
N THR A 449 9.28 5.90 15.65
CA THR A 449 10.07 5.55 16.84
C THR A 449 9.84 6.57 17.97
N ASN A 450 9.85 7.85 17.62
CA ASN A 450 9.63 8.99 18.49
C ASN A 450 8.46 9.83 17.97
N THR A 451 7.80 10.53 18.89
CA THR A 451 6.75 11.50 18.56
C THR A 451 7.14 12.87 19.10
N GLU A 452 6.85 13.89 18.30
CA GLU A 452 7.01 15.29 18.66
C GLU A 452 6.05 15.64 19.80
N ILE A 453 6.54 16.38 20.79
CA ILE A 453 5.73 16.97 21.84
C ILE A 453 5.79 18.48 21.70
N SER A 454 4.66 19.07 21.35
CA SER A 454 4.53 20.52 21.16
C SER A 454 4.29 21.27 22.48
N GLU A 455 3.59 20.64 23.42
CA GLU A 455 3.22 21.23 24.71
C GLU A 455 3.22 20.16 25.81
N GLY A 456 3.60 20.52 27.04
CA GLY A 456 3.42 19.72 28.26
C GLY A 456 4.69 19.14 28.89
N LEU A 457 5.79 19.00 28.14
CA LEU A 457 7.08 18.45 28.63
C LEU A 457 8.23 19.42 28.39
N LYS A 458 9.30 19.26 29.17
CA LYS A 458 10.57 19.98 29.02
C LYS A 458 11.70 19.02 28.69
N GLU A 459 12.77 19.56 28.12
CA GLU A 459 14.00 18.81 27.91
C GLU A 459 14.56 18.32 29.26
N GLY A 460 14.98 17.05 29.31
CA GLY A 460 15.54 16.44 30.50
C GLY A 460 14.53 15.77 31.45
N ASP A 461 13.22 15.95 31.24
CA ASP A 461 12.19 15.25 32.03
C ASP A 461 12.36 13.73 31.92
N VAL A 462 12.14 13.01 33.04
CA VAL A 462 12.25 11.55 33.10
C VAL A 462 10.87 10.94 32.94
N ILE A 463 10.61 10.36 31.76
CA ILE A 463 9.33 9.75 31.41
C ILE A 463 9.40 8.22 31.50
N VAL A 464 8.27 7.61 31.84
CA VAL A 464 8.13 6.15 31.90
C VAL A 464 7.71 5.62 30.54
N SER A 465 8.45 4.63 30.04
CA SER A 465 8.26 4.02 28.72
C SER A 465 7.83 2.56 28.79
N GLY A 466 7.89 1.92 29.96
CA GLY A 466 7.51 0.52 30.15
C GLY A 466 7.81 0.01 31.55
N THR A 467 7.47 -1.25 31.79
CA THR A 467 7.89 -2.01 32.99
C THR A 467 8.83 -3.14 32.55
N VAL A 468 9.98 -3.27 33.22
CA VAL A 468 10.82 -4.46 33.18
C VAL A 468 10.18 -5.47 34.12
N THR A 469 9.52 -6.47 33.56
CA THR A 469 9.31 -7.71 34.30
C THR A 469 10.64 -8.45 34.24
N ALA A 470 11.29 -8.67 35.37
CA ALA A 470 12.49 -9.50 35.40
C ALA A 470 12.15 -10.86 34.77
N SER A 471 12.72 -11.15 33.59
CA SER A 471 12.62 -12.49 33.02
C SER A 471 13.31 -13.41 34.00
N THR A 472 12.57 -14.31 34.62
CA THR A 472 13.15 -15.50 35.24
C THR A 472 14.05 -16.14 34.19
N ALA A 473 15.30 -16.37 34.57
CA ALA A 473 16.32 -17.00 33.74
C ALA A 473 15.71 -18.21 33.02
N ALA A 474 15.88 -18.25 31.70
CA ALA A 474 15.59 -19.44 30.92
C ALA A 474 16.33 -20.62 31.56
N GLY A 475 15.57 -21.58 32.10
CA GLY A 475 16.12 -22.89 32.43
C GLY A 475 16.75 -23.48 31.16
N PRO A 476 17.81 -24.30 31.30
CA PRO A 476 18.47 -24.86 30.13
C PRO A 476 17.44 -25.61 29.29
N THR A 477 17.36 -25.25 28.01
CA THR A 477 16.54 -25.90 27.01
C THR A 477 16.85 -27.40 26.99
N ALA A 478 15.93 -28.21 27.50
CA ALA A 478 15.96 -29.65 27.28
C ALA A 478 15.73 -29.89 25.77
N ASN A 479 16.78 -30.35 25.10
CA ASN A 479 16.80 -30.66 23.69
C ASN A 479 15.88 -31.88 23.44
N PRO A 480 14.77 -31.77 22.67
CA PRO A 480 13.80 -32.86 22.54
C PRO A 480 14.23 -33.97 21.55
N PHE A 481 15.49 -33.96 21.08
CA PHE A 481 16.02 -34.88 20.06
C PHE A 481 17.24 -35.70 20.51
N GLY A 482 17.42 -35.93 21.82
CA GLY A 482 18.45 -36.86 22.31
C GLY A 482 18.01 -38.32 22.22
N GLY A 483 18.42 -39.03 21.16
CA GLY A 483 18.21 -40.49 21.02
C GLY A 483 19.03 -41.31 22.04
N PRO A 484 18.63 -42.57 22.34
CA PRO A 484 19.06 -43.29 23.55
C PRO A 484 20.40 -44.05 23.43
N PHE A 485 21.30 -43.68 22.52
CA PHE A 485 22.54 -44.43 22.29
C PHE A 485 23.79 -43.53 22.39
N GLY A 486 24.31 -43.39 23.62
CA GLY A 486 25.64 -42.82 23.87
C GLY A 486 26.50 -43.84 24.62
N GLY A 487 27.46 -44.46 23.92
CA GLY A 487 28.48 -45.33 24.51
C GLY A 487 29.57 -44.54 25.27
N PRO A 488 30.40 -45.21 26.11
CA PRO A 488 31.30 -44.53 27.03
C PRO A 488 32.53 -43.92 26.33
N PRO A 489 33.14 -42.86 26.89
CA PRO A 489 34.22 -42.14 26.24
C PRO A 489 35.54 -42.92 26.34
N ARG A 490 36.28 -42.97 25.24
CA ARG A 490 37.67 -43.44 25.26
C ARG A 490 38.59 -42.32 25.79
N ARG A 491 39.53 -42.73 26.64
CA ARG A 491 40.64 -41.92 27.16
C ARG A 491 41.62 -41.51 26.08
#